data_AF-A0A6G1CHH6-F1
#
_entry.id   AF-A0A6G1CHH6-F1
#
_cell.length_a   1.000
_cell.length_b   1.000
_cell.length_c   1.000
_cell.angle_alpha   90.00
_cell.angle_beta   90.00
_cell.angle_gamma   90.00
#
_symmetry.space_group_name_H-M   'P 1'
#
loop_
_entity.id
_entity.type
_entity.pdbx_description
1 polymer ?
#
loop_
_entity_poly.entity_id
_entity_poly.type
_entity_poly.pdbx_seq_one_letter_code
_entity_poly.pdbx_strand_id
1 'polypeptide(L)'
;MIKSLRTLEMFHPPDMDIKALGELTNLRELRLCFDLEETGAASNLDALGSVIFDGNDRLSSLSAFPRSIEILKLETWRFSRVPRWINTAFCNLRLLELAVSATCTDEVGVLGRVAHLQLHVEMQIEGIIVFGASGGSFPALEFLFLSCGGDAASQLNYTQAPGARSTVRSL
;
A
#
# COMPACT_ATOMS: atom_id res chain seq x y z
N MET A 1 12.88 27.40 -0.71
CA MET A 1 13.42 26.28 -1.51
C MET A 1 13.16 25.00 -0.73
N ILE A 2 12.16 24.19 -1.13
CA ILE A 2 11.81 22.92 -0.45
C ILE A 2 12.33 21.68 -1.20
N LYS A 3 13.01 21.87 -2.33
CA LYS A 3 13.45 20.78 -3.21
C LYS A 3 14.46 19.82 -2.58
N SER A 4 15.03 20.13 -1.41
CA SER A 4 15.93 19.23 -0.67
C SER A 4 15.19 18.27 0.28
N LEU A 5 13.87 18.39 0.40
CA LEU A 5 13.08 17.55 1.29
C LEU A 5 13.17 16.08 0.86
N ARG A 6 13.55 15.21 1.80
CA ARG A 6 13.72 13.76 1.56
C ARG A 6 12.60 12.93 2.17
N THR A 7 12.01 13.40 3.25
CA THR A 7 10.90 12.76 3.95
C THR A 7 9.77 13.76 4.05
N LEU A 8 8.57 13.32 3.67
CA LEU A 8 7.34 14.08 3.81
C LEU A 8 6.33 13.19 4.51
N GLU A 9 5.80 13.70 5.60
CA GLU A 9 4.65 13.16 6.29
C GLU A 9 3.54 14.20 6.22
N MET A 10 2.36 13.78 5.79
CA MET A 10 1.21 14.66 5.69
C MET A 10 -0.06 13.94 6.13
N PHE A 11 -0.83 14.67 6.92
CA PHE A 11 -2.22 14.38 7.19
C PHE A 11 -3.02 15.01 6.05
N HIS A 12 -3.70 14.17 5.27
CA HIS A 12 -4.27 14.55 4.00
C HIS A 12 -5.79 14.43 4.04
N PRO A 13 -6.53 15.54 3.86
CA PRO A 13 -7.95 15.45 3.55
C PRO A 13 -8.14 14.90 2.12
N PRO A 14 -9.22 14.13 1.87
CA PRO A 14 -9.38 13.29 0.68
C PRO A 14 -9.49 14.05 -0.65
N ASP A 15 -9.61 15.37 -0.59
CA ASP A 15 -9.96 16.30 -1.66
C ASP A 15 -8.82 17.26 -2.05
N MET A 16 -7.69 17.25 -1.33
CA MET A 16 -6.57 18.12 -1.63
C MET A 16 -5.75 17.60 -2.84
N ASP A 17 -5.40 18.49 -3.78
CA ASP A 17 -4.61 18.11 -4.97
C ASP A 17 -3.13 17.92 -4.61
N ILE A 18 -2.68 16.66 -4.62
CA ILE A 18 -1.29 16.29 -4.32
C ILE A 18 -0.33 16.43 -5.51
N LYS A 19 -0.77 16.89 -6.68
CA LYS A 19 0.12 17.08 -7.85
C LYS A 19 1.31 17.99 -7.55
N ALA A 20 1.15 18.99 -6.68
CA ALA A 20 2.22 19.90 -6.28
C ALA A 20 3.41 19.18 -5.62
N LEU A 21 3.18 18.00 -5.02
CA LEU A 21 4.26 17.18 -4.46
C LEU A 21 5.15 16.55 -5.53
N GLY A 22 4.71 16.49 -6.79
CA GLY A 22 5.52 16.07 -7.93
C GLY A 22 6.79 16.91 -8.13
N GLU A 23 6.82 18.14 -7.60
CA GLU A 23 7.99 19.02 -7.64
C GLU A 23 9.08 18.64 -6.63
N LEU A 24 8.79 17.74 -5.68
CA LEU A 24 9.70 17.28 -4.64
C LEU A 24 10.64 16.19 -5.16
N THR A 25 11.45 16.51 -6.18
CA THR A 25 12.26 15.53 -6.92
C THR A 25 13.32 14.79 -6.10
N ASN A 26 13.64 15.26 -4.88
CA ASN A 26 14.56 14.58 -3.97
C ASN A 26 13.86 13.75 -2.89
N LEU A 27 12.52 13.70 -2.90
CA LEU A 27 11.74 12.94 -1.95
C LEU A 27 12.04 11.45 -2.10
N ARG A 28 12.25 10.79 -0.97
CA ARG A 28 12.57 9.36 -0.83
C ARG A 28 11.52 8.64 -0.01
N GLU A 29 10.93 9.33 0.95
CA GLU A 29 9.93 8.80 1.85
C GLU A 29 8.68 9.68 1.82
N LEU A 30 7.55 9.03 1.51
CA LEU A 30 6.23 9.64 1.53
C LEU A 30 5.33 8.87 2.49
N ARG A 31 4.81 9.57 3.49
CA ARG A 31 3.79 9.08 4.41
C ARG A 31 2.54 9.90 4.23
N LEU A 32 1.49 9.25 3.76
CA LEU A 32 0.15 9.82 3.66
C LEU A 32 -0.68 9.20 4.76
N CYS A 33 -1.13 10.03 5.69
CA CYS A 33 -2.10 9.65 6.71
C CYS A 33 -3.43 10.31 6.35
N PHE A 34 -4.51 9.55 6.35
CA PHE A 34 -5.85 10.11 6.19
C PHE A 34 -6.38 10.57 7.55
N ASP A 35 -6.69 11.87 7.66
CA ASP A 35 -7.30 12.44 8.87
C ASP A 35 -8.83 12.27 8.81
N LEU A 36 -9.35 11.45 9.72
CA LEU A 36 -10.78 11.16 9.83
C LEU A 36 -11.56 12.34 10.44
N GLU A 37 -10.92 13.19 11.24
CA GLU A 37 -11.62 14.27 11.95
C GLU A 37 -11.99 15.44 11.02
N GLU A 38 -11.19 15.68 9.97
CA GLU A 38 -11.37 16.82 9.07
C GLU A 38 -12.51 16.63 8.04
N THR A 39 -12.97 15.40 7.82
CA THR A 39 -14.06 15.11 6.87
C THR A 39 -15.47 15.42 7.39
N GLY A 40 -15.62 15.91 8.63
CA GLY A 40 -16.92 16.19 9.25
C GLY A 40 -17.77 14.94 9.51
N ALA A 41 -17.24 13.75 9.25
CA ALA A 41 -17.90 12.45 9.42
C ALA A 41 -17.86 11.94 10.87
N ALA A 42 -17.38 12.75 11.81
CA ALA A 42 -17.31 12.45 13.25
C ALA A 42 -18.66 12.14 13.92
N SER A 43 -19.79 12.36 13.22
CA SER A 43 -21.13 12.09 13.76
C SER A 43 -21.68 10.69 13.44
N ASN A 44 -21.02 9.88 12.61
CA ASN A 44 -21.48 8.52 12.28
C ASN A 44 -20.31 7.54 12.19
N LEU A 45 -19.87 7.04 13.35
CA LEU A 45 -18.81 6.04 13.48
C LEU A 45 -19.09 4.75 12.67
N ASP A 46 -20.37 4.42 12.40
CA ASP A 46 -20.75 3.27 11.56
C ASP A 46 -20.56 3.53 10.05
N ALA A 47 -20.54 4.78 9.60
CA ALA A 47 -20.21 5.15 8.22
C ALA A 47 -18.69 5.22 7.99
N LEU A 48 -17.90 5.41 9.05
CA LEU A 48 -16.43 5.54 9.01
C LEU A 48 -15.71 4.24 8.65
N GLY A 49 -16.34 3.08 8.84
CA GLY A 49 -15.83 1.79 8.36
C GLY A 49 -15.95 1.59 6.84
N SER A 50 -16.56 2.52 6.11
CA SER A 50 -17.03 2.30 4.74
C SER A 50 -16.34 3.15 3.65
N VAL A 51 -15.46 4.09 4.01
CA VAL A 51 -14.74 4.88 3.00
C VAL A 51 -13.63 4.04 2.39
N ILE A 52 -14.03 3.28 1.37
CA ILE A 52 -13.15 2.50 0.51
C ILE A 52 -12.85 3.35 -0.72
N PHE A 53 -11.58 3.66 -0.93
CA PHE A 53 -11.12 4.44 -2.07
C PHE A 53 -10.92 3.55 -3.30
N ASP A 54 -11.43 3.97 -4.45
CA ASP A 54 -10.91 3.43 -5.71
C ASP A 54 -9.48 3.96 -5.88
N GLY A 55 -8.51 3.04 -5.83
CA GLY A 55 -7.11 3.36 -5.98
C GLY A 55 -6.78 4.09 -7.27
N ASN A 56 -7.61 3.97 -8.31
CA ASN A 56 -7.32 4.55 -9.62
C ASN A 56 -7.89 5.96 -9.84
N ASP A 57 -8.71 6.48 -8.93
CA ASP A 57 -9.37 7.78 -9.16
C ASP A 57 -8.67 8.92 -8.41
N ARG A 58 -8.55 8.83 -7.08
CA ARG A 58 -8.14 9.98 -6.25
C ARG A 58 -6.64 10.17 -6.10
N LEU A 59 -5.90 9.07 -6.01
CA LEU A 59 -4.44 9.08 -5.85
C LEU A 59 -3.70 8.72 -7.14
N SER A 60 -4.38 8.70 -8.28
CA SER A 60 -3.75 8.47 -9.58
C SER A 60 -2.70 9.54 -9.93
N SER A 61 -2.81 10.75 -9.36
CA SER A 61 -1.78 11.79 -9.47
C SER A 61 -0.44 11.39 -8.83
N LEU A 62 -0.42 10.41 -7.92
CA LEU A 62 0.82 9.77 -7.44
C LEU A 62 1.61 9.11 -8.57
N SER A 63 0.96 8.75 -9.67
CA SER A 63 1.67 8.22 -10.85
C SER A 63 2.66 9.22 -11.46
N ALA A 64 2.46 10.52 -11.23
CA ALA A 64 3.33 11.59 -11.71
C ALA A 64 4.48 11.91 -10.74
N PHE A 65 4.57 11.21 -9.59
CA PHE A 65 5.57 11.52 -8.57
C PHE A 65 6.97 11.09 -8.99
N PRO A 66 8.01 11.68 -8.36
CA PRO A 66 9.38 11.33 -8.66
C PRO A 66 9.62 9.84 -8.47
N ARG A 67 10.24 9.21 -9.47
CA ARG A 67 10.67 7.80 -9.40
C ARG A 67 11.69 7.52 -8.28
N SER A 68 12.14 8.54 -7.56
CA SER A 68 13.09 8.47 -6.44
C SER A 68 12.49 7.95 -5.14
N ILE A 69 11.16 7.79 -5.04
CA ILE A 69 10.54 7.26 -3.82
C ILE A 69 10.99 5.82 -3.57
N GLU A 70 11.46 5.60 -2.35
CA GLU A 70 11.96 4.33 -1.83
C GLU A 70 11.03 3.78 -0.75
N ILE A 71 10.32 4.65 -0.02
CA ILE A 71 9.40 4.29 1.06
C ILE A 71 8.06 4.97 0.81
N LEU A 72 7.00 4.17 0.70
CA LEU A 72 5.63 4.65 0.60
C LEU A 72 4.79 4.01 1.70
N LYS A 73 4.18 4.86 2.52
CA LYS A 73 3.27 4.45 3.58
C LYS A 73 1.94 5.16 3.41
N LEU A 74 0.88 4.38 3.23
CA LEU A 74 -0.49 4.85 3.05
C LEU A 74 -1.27 4.48 4.30
N GLU A 75 -0.87 5.09 5.42
CA GLU A 75 -1.44 4.84 6.74
C GLU A 75 -2.89 5.32 6.74
N THR A 76 -3.82 4.52 7.31
CA THR A 76 -5.28 4.79 7.37
C THR A 76 -6.03 4.89 6.03
N TRP A 77 -5.36 4.76 4.88
CA TRP A 77 -5.99 4.66 3.56
C TRP A 77 -6.48 3.23 3.29
N ARG A 78 -7.79 3.08 3.00
CA ARG A 78 -8.39 1.79 2.60
C ARG A 78 -8.75 1.79 1.13
N PHE A 79 -8.03 1.04 0.31
CA PHE A 79 -8.37 0.91 -1.10
C PHE A 79 -9.31 -0.27 -1.35
N SER A 80 -10.15 -0.19 -2.38
CA SER A 80 -10.98 -1.34 -2.78
C SER A 80 -10.10 -2.51 -3.25
N ARG A 81 -9.08 -2.19 -4.04
CA ARG A 81 -8.11 -3.10 -4.67
C ARG A 81 -6.72 -2.46 -4.70
N VAL A 82 -5.70 -3.25 -5.03
CA VAL A 82 -4.32 -2.74 -5.15
C VAL A 82 -4.25 -1.64 -6.23
N PRO A 83 -3.83 -0.40 -5.88
CA PRO A 83 -3.74 0.67 -6.86
C PRO A 83 -2.69 0.40 -7.94
N ARG A 84 -3.08 0.47 -9.21
CA ARG A 84 -2.21 0.10 -10.35
C ARG A 84 -1.01 1.04 -10.54
N TRP A 85 -1.14 2.29 -10.09
CA TRP A 85 -0.06 3.28 -10.20
C TRP A 85 1.14 2.95 -9.30
N ILE A 86 0.97 2.15 -8.23
CA ILE A 86 2.08 1.81 -7.33
C ILE A 86 3.22 1.15 -8.12
N ASN A 87 2.89 0.20 -9.00
CA ASN A 87 3.88 -0.53 -9.78
C ASN A 87 4.50 0.30 -10.91
N THR A 88 3.76 1.26 -11.47
CA THR A 88 4.24 2.06 -12.63
C THR A 88 5.02 3.30 -12.21
N ALA A 89 4.69 3.88 -11.06
CA ALA A 89 5.25 5.15 -10.60
C ALA A 89 6.56 4.98 -9.82
N PHE A 90 6.67 3.94 -8.99
CA PHE A 90 7.71 3.84 -7.97
C PHE A 90 8.70 2.70 -8.24
N CYS A 91 9.55 2.87 -9.25
CA CYS A 91 10.50 1.83 -9.64
C CYS A 91 11.62 1.56 -8.62
N ASN A 92 11.87 2.50 -7.69
CA ASN A 92 12.85 2.38 -6.61
C ASN A 92 12.22 1.99 -5.26
N LEU A 93 10.93 1.64 -5.24
CA LEU A 93 10.21 1.34 -4.02
C LEU A 93 10.79 0.09 -3.34
N ARG A 94 11.19 0.24 -2.09
CA ARG A 94 11.74 -0.81 -1.24
C ARG A 94 10.78 -1.20 -0.13
N LEU A 95 10.07 -0.23 0.44
CA LEU A 95 9.08 -0.45 1.46
C LEU A 95 7.72 0.07 1.01
N LEU A 96 6.72 -0.81 1.06
CA LEU A 96 5.33 -0.47 0.82
C LEU A 96 4.47 -0.89 2.02
N GLU A 97 3.66 0.04 2.51
CA GLU A 97 2.59 -0.22 3.46
C GLU A 97 1.24 0.19 2.85
N LEU A 98 0.33 -0.78 2.74
CA LEU A 98 -0.93 -0.66 2.02
C LEU A 98 -2.04 -1.43 2.72
N ALA A 99 -3.24 -0.84 2.80
CA ALA A 99 -4.46 -1.54 3.19
C ALA A 99 -5.46 -1.60 2.01
N VAL A 100 -6.00 -2.79 1.77
CA VAL A 100 -7.00 -3.06 0.74
C VAL A 100 -8.18 -3.84 1.33
N SER A 101 -9.38 -3.60 0.81
CA SER A 101 -10.57 -4.35 1.18
C SER A 101 -10.51 -5.77 0.58
N ALA A 102 -10.20 -5.86 -0.71
CA ALA A 102 -10.04 -7.12 -1.42
C ALA A 102 -8.83 -7.09 -2.36
N THR A 103 -8.27 -8.25 -2.68
CA THR A 103 -7.20 -8.37 -3.67
C THR A 103 -7.22 -9.75 -4.33
N CYS A 104 -6.53 -9.91 -5.46
CA CYS A 104 -6.28 -11.23 -6.06
C CYS A 104 -4.77 -11.50 -6.26
N THR A 105 -4.43 -12.72 -6.67
CA THR A 105 -3.03 -13.12 -6.95
C THR A 105 -2.35 -12.20 -7.97
N ASP A 106 -3.04 -11.81 -9.05
CA ASP A 106 -2.45 -10.96 -10.09
C ASP A 106 -2.15 -9.54 -9.57
N GLU A 107 -3.04 -9.00 -8.73
CA GLU A 107 -2.90 -7.67 -8.12
C GLU A 107 -1.78 -7.62 -7.08
N VAL A 108 -1.60 -8.69 -6.31
CA VAL A 108 -0.47 -8.75 -5.38
C VAL A 108 0.82 -9.04 -6.15
N GLY A 109 0.78 -9.85 -7.21
CA GLY A 109 1.94 -10.18 -8.04
C GLY A 109 2.67 -8.96 -8.61
N VAL A 110 1.95 -7.88 -8.94
CA VAL A 110 2.58 -6.63 -9.40
C VAL A 110 3.42 -5.91 -8.33
N LEU A 111 3.21 -6.22 -7.05
CA LEU A 111 4.00 -5.72 -5.92
C LEU A 111 5.32 -6.50 -5.75
N GLY A 112 5.57 -7.51 -6.60
CA GLY A 112 6.71 -8.42 -6.61
C GLY A 112 8.11 -7.84 -6.45
N ARG A 113 8.25 -6.53 -6.70
CA ARG A 113 9.53 -5.82 -6.76
C ARG A 113 9.97 -5.23 -5.43
N VAL A 114 9.06 -5.10 -4.46
CA VAL A 114 9.38 -4.47 -3.17
C VAL A 114 10.09 -5.47 -2.25
N ALA A 115 11.07 -4.98 -1.48
CA ALA A 115 11.81 -5.81 -0.54
C ALA A 115 11.06 -5.97 0.80
N HIS A 116 10.32 -4.95 1.21
CA HIS A 116 9.53 -4.93 2.42
C HIS A 116 8.07 -4.62 2.08
N LEU A 117 7.18 -5.59 2.29
CA LEU A 117 5.76 -5.44 2.06
C LEU A 117 5.00 -5.58 3.38
N GLN A 118 4.21 -4.57 3.71
CA GLN A 118 3.16 -4.65 4.72
C GLN A 118 1.82 -4.49 4.00
N LEU A 119 1.05 -5.58 3.94
CA LEU A 119 -0.22 -5.61 3.26
C LEU A 119 -1.32 -6.04 4.23
N HIS A 120 -2.29 -5.16 4.41
CA HIS A 120 -3.48 -5.40 5.20
C HIS A 120 -4.64 -5.67 4.25
N VAL A 121 -5.28 -6.85 4.36
CA VAL A 121 -6.45 -7.24 3.56
C VAL A 121 -7.64 -7.40 4.49
N GLU A 122 -8.68 -6.59 4.32
CA GLU A 122 -9.78 -6.56 5.29
C GLU A 122 -10.80 -7.67 5.09
N MET A 123 -11.19 -7.95 3.84
CA MET A 123 -12.32 -8.83 3.55
C MET A 123 -11.91 -10.14 2.88
N GLN A 124 -11.26 -10.09 1.71
CA GLN A 124 -11.07 -11.30 0.90
C GLN A 124 -9.83 -11.30 0.02
N ILE A 125 -9.32 -12.52 -0.23
CA ILE A 125 -8.28 -12.79 -1.23
C ILE A 125 -8.84 -13.73 -2.29
N GLU A 126 -8.88 -13.28 -3.54
CA GLU A 126 -9.26 -14.12 -4.67
C GLU A 126 -8.03 -14.91 -5.16
N GLY A 127 -8.01 -16.21 -4.87
CA GLY A 127 -6.96 -17.14 -5.28
C GLY A 127 -5.94 -17.43 -4.18
N ILE A 128 -4.80 -17.98 -4.58
CA ILE A 128 -3.69 -18.31 -3.68
C ILE A 128 -2.54 -17.37 -4.01
N ILE A 129 -2.12 -16.57 -3.04
CA ILE A 129 -0.93 -15.73 -3.19
C ILE A 129 0.27 -16.51 -2.66
N VAL A 130 1.25 -16.72 -3.54
CA VAL A 130 2.50 -17.40 -3.21
C VAL A 130 3.63 -16.37 -3.16
N PHE A 131 4.24 -16.24 -1.99
CA PHE A 131 5.45 -15.46 -1.78
C PHE A 131 6.65 -16.41 -1.74
N GLY A 132 7.77 -16.09 -2.41
CA GLY A 132 9.03 -16.84 -2.29
C GLY A 132 9.69 -17.30 -3.60
N ALA A 133 10.92 -17.82 -3.49
CA ALA A 133 11.86 -18.04 -4.60
C ALA A 133 11.56 -19.26 -5.52
N SER A 134 10.76 -20.23 -5.07
CA SER A 134 10.49 -21.47 -5.82
C SER A 134 9.17 -21.44 -6.59
N GLY A 135 8.67 -20.26 -6.94
CA GLY A 135 7.42 -20.09 -7.70
C GLY A 135 6.58 -18.85 -7.36
N GLY A 136 7.03 -17.98 -6.44
CA GLY A 136 6.34 -16.75 -6.08
C GLY A 136 6.80 -15.54 -6.88
N SER A 137 5.89 -14.58 -7.10
CA SER A 137 6.10 -13.35 -7.87
C SER A 137 7.04 -12.32 -7.21
N PHE A 138 7.80 -12.72 -6.17
CA PHE A 138 8.46 -11.81 -5.21
C PHE A 138 9.95 -12.10 -5.01
N PRO A 139 10.80 -11.92 -6.03
CA PRO A 139 12.23 -12.27 -5.95
C PRO A 139 13.04 -11.38 -5.01
N ALA A 140 12.58 -10.17 -4.70
CA ALA A 140 13.30 -9.20 -3.87
C ALA A 140 12.84 -9.17 -2.41
N LEU A 141 11.80 -9.93 -2.04
CA LEU A 141 11.11 -9.80 -0.77
C LEU A 141 11.93 -10.36 0.40
N GLU A 142 12.33 -9.47 1.30
CA GLU A 142 13.08 -9.75 2.53
C GLU A 142 12.17 -9.76 3.76
N PHE A 143 11.13 -8.90 3.77
CA PHE A 143 10.17 -8.78 4.86
C PHE A 143 8.74 -8.78 4.34
N LEU A 144 7.90 -9.62 4.94
CA LEU A 144 6.47 -9.69 4.65
C LEU A 144 5.68 -9.62 5.95
N PHE A 145 4.84 -8.60 6.07
CA PHE A 145 3.76 -8.57 7.03
C PHE A 145 2.43 -8.65 6.30
N LEU A 146 1.64 -9.66 6.65
CA LEU A 146 0.29 -9.83 6.14
C LEU A 146 -0.68 -9.87 7.31
N SER A 147 -1.70 -9.02 7.26
CA SER A 147 -2.86 -9.17 8.12
C SER A 147 -4.12 -9.36 7.29
N CYS A 148 -4.89 -10.39 7.61
CA CYS A 148 -6.14 -10.68 6.93
C CYS A 148 -7.30 -10.70 7.93
N GLY A 149 -8.42 -10.05 7.60
CA GLY A 149 -9.66 -10.20 8.34
C GLY A 149 -10.42 -11.46 7.94
N GLY A 150 -11.02 -12.15 8.91
CA GLY A 150 -11.95 -13.26 8.66
C GLY A 150 -11.35 -14.49 7.96
N ASP A 151 -12.15 -15.15 7.11
CA ASP A 151 -11.78 -16.39 6.39
C ASP A 151 -10.64 -16.23 5.37
N ALA A 152 -10.23 -15.00 5.04
CA ALA A 152 -9.14 -14.72 4.10
C ALA A 152 -7.78 -15.27 4.56
N ALA A 153 -7.60 -15.52 5.87
CA ALA A 153 -6.40 -16.18 6.39
C ALA A 153 -6.23 -17.63 5.86
N SER A 154 -7.33 -18.31 5.51
CA SER A 154 -7.31 -19.69 4.97
C SER A 154 -6.85 -19.76 3.50
N GLN A 155 -6.79 -18.63 2.81
CA GLN A 155 -6.44 -18.52 1.38
C GLN A 155 -4.96 -18.16 1.16
N LEU A 156 -4.19 -17.98 2.23
CA LEU A 156 -2.77 -17.68 2.18
C LEU A 156 -1.93 -18.96 2.19
N ASN A 157 -1.19 -19.22 1.11
CA ASN A 157 -0.11 -20.21 1.12
C ASN A 157 1.24 -19.52 1.06
N TYR A 158 1.94 -19.54 2.19
CA TYR A 158 3.29 -18.99 2.27
C TYR A 158 4.33 -20.10 2.09
N THR A 159 5.25 -19.92 1.16
CA THR A 159 6.45 -20.76 1.05
C THR A 159 7.68 -19.91 1.34
N GLN A 160 8.24 -20.08 2.53
CA GLN A 160 9.35 -19.24 3.00
C GLN A 160 10.57 -19.36 2.07
N ALA A 161 10.98 -18.24 1.47
CA ALA A 161 12.26 -18.16 0.80
C ALA A 161 13.40 -18.22 1.84
N PRO A 162 14.55 -18.86 1.52
CA PRO A 162 15.71 -18.86 2.41
C PRO A 162 16.13 -17.41 2.74
N GLY A 163 16.05 -17.02 4.02
CA GLY A 163 16.43 -15.69 4.51
C GLY A 163 15.30 -14.67 4.63
N ALA A 164 14.11 -14.90 4.07
CA ALA A 164 12.97 -13.98 4.20
C ALA A 164 12.29 -14.11 5.56
N ARG A 165 12.00 -12.96 6.20
CA ARG A 165 11.24 -12.88 7.45
C ARG A 165 9.77 -12.61 7.14
N SER A 166 8.90 -13.49 7.60
CA SER A 166 7.45 -13.34 7.41
C SER A 166 6.73 -13.38 8.74
N THR A 167 5.71 -12.53 8.88
CA THR A 167 4.72 -12.61 9.94
C THR A 167 3.34 -12.51 9.30
N VAL A 168 2.56 -13.58 9.44
CA VAL A 168 1.16 -13.60 9.03
C VAL A 168 0.31 -13.54 10.30
N ARG A 169 -0.63 -12.60 10.36
CA ARG A 169 -1.59 -12.47 11.47
C ARG A 169 -3.01 -12.54 10.92
N SER A 170 -3.84 -13.40 11.48
CA SER A 170 -5.29 -13.30 11.34
C SER A 170 -5.80 -12.25 12.34
N LEU A 171 -6.59 -11.28 11.88
CA LEU A 171 -7.27 -10.29 12.72
C LEU A 171 -8.64 -10.82 13.17
#